data_AF-B9IUD5-F1
#
_entry.id   AF-B9IUD5-F1
#
_cell.length_a   1.000
_cell.length_b   1.000
_cell.length_c   1.000
_cell.angle_alpha   90.00
_cell.angle_beta   90.00
_cell.angle_gamma   90.00
#
_symmetry.space_group_name_H-M   'P 1'
#
loop_
_entity.id
_entity.type
_entity.pdbx_description
1 polymer ?
#
loop_
_entity_poly.entity_id
_entity_poly.type
_entity_poly.pdbx_seq_one_letter_code
_entity_poly.pdbx_strand_id
1 'polypeptide(L)'
;MEIFEETYTLSDNGYKLLKYWQGNMFFFAPERLDNHGKYVHLRYWHDIDLLCHLRYAPSFLGHIMHPSISKGVFTPPLSFAVQAGVNQEFNFVVYSTLLTDKRERLKRIIARWKDFVESGSDILMKDLGNNPTILVIYVSTVKQAQRINHELLLDLIPGRVLLCIGETLHIQELQHAFYQPLAEGEIKQLNTKLFETH
;
A
#
# COMPACT_ATOMS: atom_id res chain seq x y z
N MET A 1 3.35 -20.29 15.29
CA MET A 1 3.18 -19.21 16.29
C MET A 1 3.09 -17.93 15.50
N GLU A 2 1.86 -17.46 15.31
CA GLU A 2 1.55 -16.21 14.61
C GLU A 2 2.12 -15.03 15.38
N ILE A 3 2.68 -14.06 14.65
CA ILE A 3 3.05 -12.77 15.22
C ILE A 3 2.01 -11.77 14.69
N PHE A 4 1.13 -11.32 15.60
CA PHE A 4 0.18 -10.23 15.38
C PHE A 4 0.85 -8.86 15.57
N GLU A 5 0.54 -7.92 14.67
CA GLU A 5 0.76 -6.45 14.57
C GLU A 5 1.82 -5.76 15.46
N GLU A 6 2.88 -5.14 14.89
CA GLU A 6 2.96 -3.81 14.22
C GLU A 6 2.81 -2.58 15.15
N THR A 7 3.94 -2.13 15.71
CA THR A 7 4.07 -0.82 16.36
C THR A 7 5.35 -0.11 15.95
N TYR A 8 5.31 1.22 15.92
CA TYR A 8 6.44 2.09 15.62
C TYR A 8 6.64 3.12 16.73
N THR A 9 7.86 3.60 16.86
CA THR A 9 8.30 4.36 18.03
C THR A 9 8.55 5.81 17.67
N LEU A 10 7.80 6.71 18.32
CA LEU A 10 7.88 8.16 18.17
C LEU A 10 9.27 8.75 18.51
N SER A 11 10.13 7.98 19.19
CA SER A 11 11.48 8.39 19.57
C SER A 11 12.45 7.21 19.60
N ASP A 12 13.74 7.49 19.58
CA ASP A 12 14.78 6.47 19.61
C ASP A 12 14.80 5.68 20.94
N ASN A 13 14.42 6.35 22.03
CA ASN A 13 14.16 5.68 23.31
C ASN A 13 12.95 4.76 23.24
N GLY A 14 11.89 5.14 22.51
CA GLY A 14 10.78 4.26 22.22
C GLY A 14 11.25 3.02 21.44
N TYR A 15 12.10 3.22 20.41
CA TYR A 15 12.65 2.13 19.60
C TYR A 15 13.42 1.15 20.47
N LYS A 16 14.32 1.65 21.30
CA LYS A 16 15.13 0.86 22.24
C LYS A 16 14.25 0.12 23.25
N LEU A 17 13.23 0.76 23.80
CA LEU A 17 12.27 0.15 24.72
C LEU A 17 11.48 -0.99 24.07
N LEU A 18 10.92 -0.75 22.88
CA LEU A 18 10.17 -1.79 22.16
C LEU A 18 11.08 -2.92 21.70
N LYS A 19 12.31 -2.62 21.27
CA LYS A 19 13.31 -3.66 20.95
C LYS A 19 13.73 -4.47 22.16
N TYR A 20 13.85 -3.85 23.32
CA TYR A 20 14.16 -4.54 24.57
C TYR A 20 13.04 -5.52 24.97
N TRP A 21 11.78 -5.10 24.86
CA TRP A 21 10.64 -5.95 25.25
C TRP A 21 10.20 -6.97 24.19
N GLN A 22 10.26 -6.60 22.91
CA GLN A 22 9.69 -7.38 21.80
C GLN A 22 10.77 -7.99 20.89
N GLY A 23 12.06 -7.81 21.22
CA GLY A 23 13.24 -8.51 20.70
C GLY A 23 13.32 -8.67 19.18
N ASN A 24 12.63 -9.70 18.69
CA ASN A 24 12.64 -10.12 17.30
C ASN A 24 11.66 -9.33 16.41
N MET A 25 10.70 -8.60 16.97
CA MET A 25 9.80 -7.76 16.18
C MET A 25 10.58 -6.65 15.45
N PHE A 26 10.17 -6.37 14.21
CA PHE A 26 10.72 -5.27 13.44
C PHE A 26 10.12 -3.95 13.95
N PHE A 27 11.00 -3.00 14.27
CA PHE A 27 10.64 -1.63 14.60
C PHE A 27 11.49 -0.72 13.72
N PHE A 28 10.93 0.41 13.28
CA PHE A 28 11.70 1.42 12.57
C PHE A 28 12.49 2.27 13.57
N ALA A 29 13.82 2.27 13.45
CA ALA A 29 14.69 3.08 14.30
C ALA A 29 14.76 4.52 13.77
N PRO A 30 14.37 5.54 14.54
CA PRO A 30 14.46 6.93 14.13
C PRO A 30 15.89 7.35 13.75
N GLU A 31 16.91 6.89 14.47
CA GLU A 31 18.34 7.16 14.17
C GLU A 31 18.81 6.64 12.80
N ARG A 32 18.07 5.73 12.14
CA ARG A 32 18.41 5.26 10.79
C ARG A 32 18.01 6.24 9.68
N LEU A 33 17.51 7.43 10.04
CA LEU A 33 17.21 8.57 9.17
C LEU A 33 18.30 8.88 8.14
N ASP A 34 19.55 8.83 8.59
CA ASP A 34 20.70 9.14 7.72
C ASP A 34 21.09 7.97 6.81
N ASN A 35 20.77 6.73 7.20
CA ASN A 35 21.27 5.53 6.54
C ASN A 35 20.39 5.02 5.38
N HIS A 36 19.09 5.35 5.36
CA HIS A 36 18.14 4.84 4.36
C HIS A 36 17.74 5.92 3.33
N GLY A 37 18.15 7.17 3.57
CA GLY A 37 17.92 8.31 2.68
C GLY A 37 16.50 8.86 2.77
N LYS A 38 16.38 10.20 2.75
CA LYS A 38 15.12 10.95 2.95
C LYS A 38 13.88 10.44 2.21
N TYR A 39 14.04 9.86 1.02
CA TYR A 39 12.92 9.37 0.21
C TYR A 39 12.29 8.08 0.74
N VAL A 40 13.06 7.23 1.43
CA VAL A 40 12.49 6.03 2.07
C VAL A 40 11.58 6.43 3.21
N HIS A 41 12.00 7.42 4.01
CA HIS A 41 11.21 7.95 5.12
C HIS A 41 9.89 8.59 4.68
N LEU A 42 9.92 9.41 3.63
CA LEU A 42 8.69 10.04 3.15
C LEU A 42 7.64 9.01 2.71
N ARG A 43 8.06 7.96 2.02
CA ARG A 43 7.14 6.89 1.59
C ARG A 43 6.62 6.08 2.78
N TYR A 44 7.51 5.77 3.72
CA TYR A 44 7.13 5.12 4.95
C TYR A 44 6.03 5.91 5.69
N TRP A 45 6.14 7.24 5.79
CA TRP A 45 5.08 8.05 6.39
C TRP A 45 3.77 8.04 5.60
N HIS A 46 3.81 7.98 4.27
CA HIS A 46 2.59 7.76 3.48
C HIS A 46 1.94 6.41 3.78
N ASP A 47 2.75 5.35 3.95
CA ASP A 47 2.25 4.01 4.26
C ASP A 47 1.61 3.98 5.67
N ILE A 48 2.25 4.62 6.65
CA ILE A 48 1.71 4.75 8.02
C ILE A 48 0.44 5.60 8.04
N ASP A 49 0.40 6.68 7.29
CA ASP A 49 -0.77 7.55 7.20
C ASP A 49 -1.99 6.77 6.69
N LEU A 50 -1.83 6.04 5.57
CA LEU A 50 -2.88 5.15 5.08
C LEU A 50 -3.28 4.10 6.12
N LEU A 51 -2.32 3.49 6.81
CA LEU A 51 -2.59 2.50 7.85
C LEU A 51 -3.40 3.07 9.02
N CYS A 52 -3.10 4.29 9.46
CA CYS A 52 -3.86 4.97 10.51
C CYS A 52 -5.33 5.11 10.12
N HIS A 53 -5.62 5.44 8.86
CA HIS A 53 -7.00 5.48 8.37
C HIS A 53 -7.64 4.09 8.26
N LEU A 54 -6.89 3.09 7.78
CA LEU A 54 -7.37 1.71 7.62
C LEU A 54 -7.75 1.04 8.95
N ARG A 55 -6.97 1.24 10.02
CA ARG A 55 -7.21 0.59 11.32
C ARG A 55 -8.55 0.94 11.97
N TYR A 56 -9.19 2.03 11.54
CA TYR A 56 -10.51 2.43 12.02
C TYR A 56 -11.65 1.96 11.10
N ALA A 57 -11.35 1.38 9.94
CA ALA A 57 -12.36 0.83 9.05
C ALA A 57 -12.87 -0.53 9.56
N PRO A 58 -14.19 -0.77 9.65
CA PRO A 58 -14.73 -2.04 10.18
C PRO A 58 -14.34 -3.27 9.35
N SER A 59 -14.07 -3.07 8.07
CA SER A 59 -13.68 -4.12 7.14
C SER A 59 -12.21 -4.48 7.20
N PHE A 60 -11.39 -3.73 7.94
CA PHE A 60 -9.96 -4.00 8.03
C PHE A 60 -9.70 -5.28 8.83
N LEU A 61 -9.00 -6.22 8.21
CA LEU A 61 -8.67 -7.52 8.82
C LEU A 61 -7.27 -7.56 9.41
N GLY A 62 -6.33 -6.82 8.81
CA GLY A 62 -4.94 -6.78 9.23
C GLY A 62 -4.01 -6.27 8.13
N HIS A 63 -2.75 -6.10 8.50
CA HIS A 63 -1.69 -5.59 7.62
C HIS A 63 -0.36 -6.26 7.89
N ILE A 64 0.52 -6.17 6.90
CA ILE A 64 1.92 -6.57 6.96
C ILE A 64 2.77 -5.51 6.25
N MET A 65 3.72 -4.97 6.99
CA MET A 65 4.78 -4.14 6.44
C MET A 65 5.90 -5.02 5.88
N HIS A 66 6.34 -4.72 4.66
CA HIS A 66 7.35 -5.48 3.92
C HIS A 66 7.08 -6.99 3.84
N PRO A 67 5.92 -7.43 3.31
CA PRO A 67 5.56 -8.83 3.28
C PRO A 67 6.50 -9.68 2.43
N SER A 68 6.67 -10.93 2.84
CA SER A 68 7.26 -11.95 1.97
C SER A 68 6.22 -12.39 0.96
N ILE A 69 6.41 -12.04 -0.30
CA ILE A 69 5.47 -12.32 -1.40
C ILE A 69 6.09 -13.21 -2.48
N SER A 70 5.25 -13.72 -3.39
CA SER A 70 5.67 -14.54 -4.55
C SER A 70 6.91 -13.98 -5.27
N LYS A 71 7.84 -14.88 -5.63
CA LYS A 71 9.02 -14.53 -6.44
C LYS A 71 8.54 -14.05 -7.81
N GLY A 72 8.83 -12.80 -8.17
CA GLY A 72 8.50 -12.21 -9.47
C GLY A 72 7.98 -10.78 -9.38
N VAL A 73 7.36 -10.43 -8.24
CA VAL A 73 6.95 -9.07 -7.90
C VAL A 73 7.95 -8.42 -6.93
N PHE A 74 8.00 -7.09 -6.91
CA PHE A 74 8.80 -6.39 -5.89
C PHE A 74 8.09 -6.48 -4.54
N THR A 75 8.83 -6.56 -3.44
CA THR A 75 8.20 -6.49 -2.11
C THR A 75 7.60 -5.08 -1.91
N PRO A 76 6.27 -4.96 -1.69
CA PRO A 76 5.65 -3.69 -1.36
C PRO A 76 6.07 -3.25 0.05
N PRO A 77 6.11 -1.95 0.35
CA PRO A 77 6.30 -1.48 1.72
C PRO A 77 5.13 -1.85 2.65
N LEU A 78 3.90 -1.87 2.15
CA LEU A 78 2.69 -2.17 2.92
C LEU A 78 1.80 -3.12 2.14
N SER A 79 1.19 -4.08 2.83
CA SER A 79 0.06 -4.85 2.32
C SER A 79 -0.98 -5.03 3.42
N PHE A 80 -2.25 -5.09 3.04
CA PHE A 80 -3.35 -5.22 3.99
C PHE A 80 -4.49 -6.05 3.41
N ALA A 81 -5.29 -6.63 4.31
CA ALA A 81 -6.47 -7.41 3.97
C ALA A 81 -7.75 -6.69 4.42
N VAL A 82 -8.78 -6.78 3.58
CA VAL A 82 -10.08 -6.17 3.82
C VAL A 82 -11.18 -7.18 3.55
N GLN A 83 -12.18 -7.24 4.42
CA GLN A 83 -13.40 -7.98 4.21
C GLN A 83 -14.38 -7.18 3.34
N ALA A 84 -14.79 -7.78 2.22
CA ALA A 84 -15.84 -7.33 1.34
C ALA A 84 -17.08 -8.22 1.48
N GLY A 85 -18.12 -7.69 2.15
CA GLY A 85 -19.34 -8.46 2.37
C GLY A 85 -19.11 -9.71 3.25
N VAL A 86 -20.00 -10.69 3.14
CA VAL A 86 -20.05 -11.80 4.12
C VAL A 86 -18.90 -12.81 3.97
N ASN A 87 -18.43 -13.10 2.75
CA ASN A 87 -17.49 -14.21 2.47
C ASN A 87 -16.39 -13.87 1.45
N GLN A 88 -16.07 -12.60 1.22
CA GLN A 88 -15.03 -12.24 0.26
C GLN A 88 -13.98 -11.37 0.92
N GLU A 89 -12.72 -11.80 0.88
CA GLU A 89 -11.58 -11.03 1.36
C GLU A 89 -10.75 -10.57 0.16
N PHE A 90 -10.18 -9.39 0.27
CA PHE A 90 -9.27 -8.85 -0.73
C PHE A 90 -7.96 -8.46 -0.07
N ASN A 91 -6.89 -8.80 -0.77
CA ASN A 91 -5.56 -8.37 -0.42
C ASN A 91 -5.20 -7.12 -1.22
N PHE A 92 -4.54 -6.17 -0.59
CA PHE A 92 -4.06 -4.94 -1.21
C PHE A 92 -2.56 -4.86 -1.02
N VAL A 93 -1.84 -4.58 -2.11
CA VAL A 93 -0.39 -4.36 -2.11
C VAL A 93 -0.11 -2.92 -2.50
N VAL A 94 0.51 -2.16 -1.60
CA VAL A 94 0.61 -0.71 -1.72
C VAL A 94 2.02 -0.32 -2.12
N TYR A 95 2.15 0.50 -3.16
CA TYR A 95 3.39 1.16 -3.53
C TYR A 95 3.21 2.67 -3.48
N SER A 96 3.77 3.28 -2.42
CA SER A 96 3.80 4.74 -2.27
C SER A 96 4.77 5.39 -3.24
N THR A 97 4.33 6.51 -3.82
CA THR A 97 5.12 7.35 -4.72
C THR A 97 5.39 8.71 -4.08
N LEU A 98 6.46 9.39 -4.53
CA LEU A 98 6.76 10.77 -4.18
C LEU A 98 6.68 11.65 -5.44
N LEU A 99 6.40 12.95 -5.26
CA LEU A 99 6.42 13.92 -6.37
C LEU A 99 7.79 14.00 -7.08
N THR A 100 8.86 13.68 -6.36
CA THR A 100 10.24 13.68 -6.87
C THR A 100 10.71 12.31 -7.35
N ASP A 101 9.82 11.31 -7.40
CA ASP A 101 10.21 9.97 -7.80
C ASP A 101 10.74 9.92 -9.22
N LYS A 102 11.85 9.18 -9.39
CA LYS A 102 12.33 8.80 -10.70
C LYS A 102 11.29 7.86 -11.34
N ARG A 103 10.75 8.27 -12.48
CA ARG A 103 9.72 7.55 -13.25
C ARG A 103 10.06 6.07 -13.46
N GLU A 104 11.34 5.77 -13.66
CA GLU A 104 11.85 4.41 -13.86
C GLU A 104 11.58 3.45 -12.70
N ARG A 105 11.44 3.93 -11.46
CA ARG A 105 11.12 3.06 -10.33
C ARG A 105 9.73 2.46 -10.48
N LEU A 106 8.73 3.31 -10.71
CA LEU A 106 7.34 2.88 -10.80
C LEU A 106 7.11 2.05 -12.07
N LYS A 107 7.73 2.43 -13.19
CA LYS A 107 7.73 1.62 -14.42
C LYS A 107 8.20 0.18 -14.18
N ARG A 108 9.31 -0.01 -13.45
CA ARG A 108 9.80 -1.36 -13.13
C ARG A 108 8.85 -2.14 -12.24
N ILE A 109 8.21 -1.49 -11.27
CA ILE A 109 7.21 -2.11 -10.39
C ILE A 109 6.03 -2.61 -11.21
N ILE A 110 5.50 -1.74 -12.06
CA ILE A 110 4.37 -2.06 -12.95
C ILE A 110 4.73 -3.14 -13.96
N ALA A 111 5.91 -3.08 -14.58
CA ALA A 111 6.33 -4.09 -15.54
C ALA A 111 6.39 -5.49 -14.90
N ARG A 112 7.01 -5.61 -13.71
CA ARG A 112 7.05 -6.88 -12.99
C ARG A 112 5.67 -7.34 -12.53
N TRP A 113 4.81 -6.41 -12.11
CA TRP A 113 3.43 -6.73 -11.78
C TRP A 113 2.68 -7.32 -12.97
N LYS A 114 2.78 -6.65 -14.12
CA LYS A 114 2.16 -7.09 -15.37
C LYS A 114 2.65 -8.49 -15.75
N ASP A 115 3.96 -8.70 -15.84
CA ASP A 115 4.56 -9.98 -16.20
C ASP A 115 4.09 -11.10 -15.25
N PHE A 116 3.95 -10.79 -13.96
CA PHE A 116 3.49 -11.74 -12.95
C PHE A 116 2.02 -12.11 -13.14
N VAL A 117 1.13 -11.13 -13.30
CA VAL A 117 -0.31 -11.38 -13.45
C VAL A 117 -0.62 -12.06 -14.80
N GLU A 118 0.08 -11.69 -15.88
CA GLU A 118 -0.08 -12.34 -17.20
C GLU A 118 0.35 -13.81 -17.20
N SER A 119 1.26 -14.20 -16.30
CA SER A 119 1.66 -15.61 -16.14
C SER A 119 0.55 -16.49 -15.54
N GLY A 120 -0.56 -15.90 -15.08
CA GLY A 120 -1.62 -16.59 -14.36
C GLY A 120 -1.24 -17.04 -12.95
N SER A 121 -0.14 -16.50 -12.42
CA SER A 121 0.33 -16.81 -11.06
C SER A 121 -0.46 -16.01 -10.02
N ASP A 122 -0.83 -16.67 -8.92
CA ASP A 122 -1.41 -16.01 -7.76
C ASP A 122 -0.33 -15.35 -6.89
N ILE A 123 -0.66 -14.18 -6.33
CA ILE A 123 0.20 -13.52 -5.36
C ILE A 123 -0.02 -14.17 -4.01
N LEU A 124 0.94 -15.00 -3.63
CA LEU A 124 0.96 -15.63 -2.32
C LEU A 124 1.63 -14.65 -1.35
N MET A 125 0.87 -14.23 -0.35
CA MET A 125 1.38 -13.47 0.77
C MET A 125 1.32 -14.33 2.02
N LYS A 126 2.48 -14.49 2.66
CA LYS A 126 2.52 -15.15 3.95
C LYS A 126 1.69 -14.32 4.93
N ASP A 127 0.84 -14.99 5.70
CA ASP A 127 0.06 -14.41 6.81
C ASP A 127 -1.16 -13.52 6.41
N LEU A 128 -1.46 -13.29 5.10
CA LEU A 128 -2.70 -12.64 4.61
C LEU A 128 -3.58 -13.55 3.72
N GLY A 129 -3.29 -14.85 3.68
CA GLY A 129 -4.05 -15.82 2.87
C GLY A 129 -3.87 -15.66 1.35
N ASN A 130 -4.50 -16.56 0.59
CA ASN A 130 -4.51 -16.52 -0.89
C ASN A 130 -5.80 -15.86 -1.39
N ASN A 131 -5.91 -14.55 -1.19
CA ASN A 131 -7.07 -13.75 -1.59
C ASN A 131 -6.77 -12.98 -2.90
N PRO A 132 -7.80 -12.64 -3.70
CA PRO A 132 -7.62 -11.78 -4.87
C PRO A 132 -6.88 -10.49 -4.49
N THR A 133 -5.78 -10.24 -5.18
CA THR A 133 -4.86 -9.15 -4.83
C THR A 133 -5.04 -7.94 -5.76
N ILE A 134 -5.16 -6.76 -5.14
CA ILE A 134 -5.35 -5.47 -5.79
C ILE A 134 -4.06 -4.67 -5.66
N LEU A 135 -3.52 -4.20 -6.78
CA LEU A 135 -2.39 -3.27 -6.80
C LEU A 135 -2.87 -1.87 -6.44
N VAL A 136 -2.28 -1.28 -5.41
CA VAL A 136 -2.53 0.11 -5.02
C VAL A 136 -1.28 0.94 -5.27
N ILE A 137 -1.42 2.02 -6.02
CA ILE A 137 -0.38 3.05 -6.14
C ILE A 137 -0.83 4.24 -5.29
N TYR A 138 -0.11 4.48 -4.20
CA TYR A 138 -0.39 5.64 -3.34
C TYR A 138 0.34 6.88 -3.91
N VAL A 139 -0.41 7.96 -4.08
CA VAL A 139 0.04 9.22 -4.69
C VAL A 139 -0.43 10.39 -3.83
N SER A 140 0.30 11.50 -3.86
CA SER A 140 -0.03 12.64 -2.99
C SER A 140 -1.23 13.43 -3.50
N THR A 141 -1.40 13.59 -4.82
CA THR A 141 -2.41 14.49 -5.42
C THR A 141 -3.14 13.90 -6.63
N VAL A 142 -4.35 14.40 -6.92
CA VAL A 142 -5.12 14.02 -8.11
C VAL A 142 -4.34 14.26 -9.41
N LYS A 143 -3.67 15.40 -9.50
CA LYS A 143 -2.85 15.74 -10.68
C LYS A 143 -1.69 14.76 -10.89
N GLN A 144 -1.07 14.31 -9.80
CA GLN A 144 -0.03 13.27 -9.88
C GLN A 144 -0.61 11.94 -10.36
N ALA A 145 -1.78 11.56 -9.85
CA ALA A 145 -2.48 10.33 -10.21
C ALA A 145 -2.80 10.29 -11.72
N GLN A 146 -3.42 11.35 -12.25
CA GLN A 146 -3.74 11.50 -13.68
C GLN A 146 -2.49 11.40 -14.56
N ARG A 147 -1.42 12.09 -14.16
CA ARG A 147 -0.14 12.04 -14.87
C ARG A 147 0.46 10.64 -14.89
N ILE A 148 0.48 9.95 -13.75
CA ILE A 148 1.00 8.58 -13.67
C ILE A 148 0.16 7.66 -14.55
N ASN A 149 -1.18 7.80 -14.51
CA ASN A 149 -2.05 7.00 -15.35
C ASN A 149 -1.79 7.24 -16.85
N HIS A 150 -1.71 8.50 -17.26
CA HIS A 150 -1.40 8.87 -18.65
C HIS A 150 -0.04 8.33 -19.12
N GLU A 151 0.99 8.40 -18.27
CA GLU A 151 2.34 7.98 -18.63
C GLU A 151 2.52 6.44 -18.63
N LEU A 152 1.78 5.72 -17.78
CA LEU A 152 1.98 4.29 -17.53
C LEU A 152 0.83 3.41 -18.00
N LEU A 153 -0.26 4.00 -18.50
CA LEU A 153 -1.45 3.33 -19.02
C LEU A 153 -1.98 2.30 -18.02
N LEU A 154 -2.28 2.76 -16.80
CA LEU A 154 -2.64 1.86 -15.70
C LEU A 154 -3.96 1.11 -15.96
N ASP A 155 -4.83 1.69 -16.79
CA ASP A 155 -6.09 1.11 -17.25
C ASP A 155 -5.89 -0.15 -18.11
N LEU A 156 -4.72 -0.27 -18.76
CA LEU A 156 -4.37 -1.42 -19.61
C LEU A 156 -3.61 -2.52 -18.86
N ILE A 157 -3.28 -2.30 -17.58
CA ILE A 157 -2.55 -3.29 -16.77
C ILE A 157 -3.51 -4.43 -16.39
N PRO A 158 -3.12 -5.70 -16.60
CA PRO A 158 -3.93 -6.83 -16.19
C PRO A 158 -4.04 -6.94 -14.66
N GLY A 159 -5.21 -7.38 -14.20
CA GLY A 159 -5.57 -7.38 -12.78
C GLY A 159 -6.24 -6.07 -12.34
N ARG A 160 -6.53 -5.95 -11.04
CA ARG A 160 -7.19 -4.75 -10.49
C ARG A 160 -6.14 -3.78 -9.96
N VAL A 161 -6.06 -2.60 -10.58
CA VAL A 161 -5.19 -1.49 -10.16
C VAL A 161 -6.06 -0.36 -9.62
N LEU A 162 -5.69 0.18 -8.46
CA LEU A 162 -6.30 1.35 -7.85
C LEU A 162 -5.23 2.41 -7.54
N LEU A 163 -5.65 3.67 -7.61
CA LEU A 163 -4.89 4.81 -7.13
C LEU A 163 -5.44 5.21 -5.77
N CYS A 164 -4.60 5.31 -4.75
CA CYS A 164 -4.97 5.87 -3.44
C CYS A 164 -4.37 7.28 -3.35
N ILE A 165 -5.21 8.29 -3.14
CA ILE A 165 -4.80 9.71 -3.22
C ILE A 165 -4.80 10.33 -1.82
N GLY A 166 -3.62 10.71 -1.34
CA GLY A 166 -3.43 11.29 0.00
C GLY A 166 -4.23 12.58 0.23
N GLU A 167 -4.24 13.51 -0.73
CA GLU A 167 -5.04 14.75 -0.57
C GLU A 167 -6.53 14.45 -0.32
N THR A 168 -7.08 13.45 -1.03
CA THR A 168 -8.48 13.06 -0.88
C THR A 168 -8.70 12.28 0.41
N LEU A 169 -7.75 11.42 0.81
CA LEU A 169 -7.78 10.70 2.08
C LEU A 169 -7.93 11.65 3.28
N HIS A 170 -7.21 12.77 3.27
CA HIS A 170 -7.25 13.76 4.36
C HIS A 170 -8.48 14.67 4.33
N ILE A 171 -9.02 14.98 3.15
CA ILE A 171 -10.15 15.93 3.01
C ILE A 171 -11.50 15.22 3.05
N GLN A 172 -11.58 14.02 2.48
CA GLN A 172 -12.81 13.27 2.23
C GLN A 172 -12.81 11.88 2.85
N GLU A 173 -11.80 11.53 3.67
CA GLU A 173 -11.71 10.25 4.37
C GLU A 173 -11.42 9.04 3.45
N LEU A 174 -11.24 7.87 4.08
CA LEU A 174 -10.76 6.64 3.44
C LEU A 174 -11.68 6.13 2.33
N GLN A 175 -13.01 6.22 2.53
CA GLN A 175 -14.01 5.71 1.57
C GLN A 175 -14.01 6.43 0.22
N HIS A 176 -13.42 7.62 0.18
CA HIS A 176 -13.31 8.47 -1.01
C HIS A 176 -11.89 8.56 -1.56
N ALA A 177 -10.91 7.95 -0.89
CA ALA A 177 -9.49 8.05 -1.24
C ALA A 177 -9.06 7.22 -2.46
N PHE A 178 -9.89 6.27 -2.90
CA PHE A 178 -9.54 5.32 -3.96
C PHE A 178 -10.13 5.71 -5.31
N TYR A 179 -9.34 5.54 -6.37
CA TYR A 179 -9.69 5.90 -7.73
C TYR A 179 -9.36 4.74 -8.68
N GLN A 180 -10.25 4.53 -9.65
CA GLN A 180 -10.02 3.64 -10.78
C GLN A 180 -9.34 4.41 -11.91
N PRO A 181 -8.19 3.94 -12.44
CA PRO A 181 -7.62 4.50 -13.66
C PRO A 181 -8.51 4.18 -14.87
N LEU A 182 -8.66 5.15 -15.77
CA LEU A 182 -9.40 5.04 -17.03
C LEU A 182 -8.50 5.42 -18.21
N ALA A 183 -9.02 5.26 -19.43
CA ALA A 183 -8.31 5.61 -20.65
C ALA A 183 -7.88 7.09 -20.68
N GLU A 184 -6.86 7.38 -21.49
CA GLU A 184 -6.35 8.74 -21.76
C GLU A 184 -5.81 9.50 -20.52
N GLY A 185 -5.60 8.80 -19.39
CA GLY A 185 -5.11 9.38 -18.15
C GLY A 185 -6.21 9.90 -17.22
N GLU A 186 -7.48 9.65 -17.56
CA GLU A 186 -8.60 9.95 -16.67
C GLU A 186 -8.57 9.05 -15.42
N ILE A 187 -9.17 9.53 -14.34
CA ILE A 187 -9.34 8.75 -13.11
C ILE A 187 -10.77 8.95 -12.60
N LYS A 188 -11.36 7.88 -12.07
CA LYS A 188 -12.72 7.91 -11.51
C LYS A 188 -12.66 7.62 -10.02
N GLN A 189 -13.14 8.56 -9.20
CA GLN A 189 -13.28 8.35 -7.77
C GLN A 189 -14.25 7.20 -7.50
N LEU A 190 -13.85 6.31 -6.60
CA LEU A 190 -14.70 5.25 -6.09
C LEU A 190 -15.25 5.68 -4.73
N ASN A 191 -16.55 5.49 -4.53
CA ASN A 191 -17.09 5.44 -3.19
C ASN A 191 -17.03 3.98 -2.73
N THR A 192 -15.96 3.65 -2.00
CA THR A 192 -15.73 2.28 -1.54
C THR A 192 -16.55 2.04 -0.29
N LYS A 193 -17.77 1.52 -0.48
CA LYS A 193 -18.61 0.98 0.61
C LYS A 193 -17.89 -0.07 1.48
N LEU A 194 -16.80 -0.62 0.94
CA LEU A 194 -15.87 -1.47 1.67
C LEU A 194 -15.38 -0.83 2.97
N PHE A 195 -15.23 0.48 3.05
CA PHE A 195 -14.67 1.16 4.24
C PHE A 195 -15.71 1.95 5.04
N GLU A 196 -17.01 1.81 4.74
CA GLU A 196 -18.07 2.50 5.50
C GLU A 196 -18.15 1.94 6.93
N THR A 197 -18.20 2.82 7.91
CA THR A 197 -18.71 2.51 9.27
C THR A 197 -20.23 2.48 9.24
N HIS A 198 -20.82 1.34 9.62
CA HIS A 198 -22.27 1.20 9.82
C HIS A 198 -22.80 2.17 10.89
#